data_AF-A0A3N9NS57-F1
#
_entry.id   AF-A0A3N9NS57-F1
#
_cell.length_a   1.000
_cell.length_b   1.000
_cell.length_c   1.000
_cell.angle_alpha   90.00
_cell.angle_beta   90.00
_cell.angle_gamma   90.00
#
_symmetry.space_group_name_H-M   'P 1'
#
loop_
_entity.id
_entity.type
_entity.pdbx_description
1 polymer ?
#
loop_
_entity_poly.entity_id
_entity_poly.type
_entity_poly.pdbx_seq_one_letter_code
_entity_poly.pdbx_strand_id
1 'polypeptide(L)'
;MKLVFYLSLVTASLAFMLTESKIFQPWRQWLKAHSRFFGELFSCGFCLGHWIALFLVILFKPHLFPTWWLFDYFLVTLMIAWVAGFQWALMCALFNVAGK
;
A
#
# COMPACT_ATOMS: atom_id res chain seq x y z
N MET A 1 -12.60 2.74 -13.92
CA MET A 1 -12.48 3.62 -12.73
C MET A 1 -12.88 2.95 -11.40
N LYS A 2 -14.05 2.30 -11.27
CA LYS A 2 -14.47 1.69 -9.98
C LYS A 2 -13.46 0.70 -9.39
N LEU A 3 -12.84 -0.14 -10.24
CA LEU A 3 -11.83 -1.12 -9.82
C LEU A 3 -10.64 -0.46 -9.11
N VAL A 4 -10.13 0.65 -9.64
CA VAL A 4 -8.96 1.38 -9.11
C VAL A 4 -9.21 1.87 -7.67
N PHE A 5 -10.43 2.33 -7.38
CA PHE A 5 -10.83 2.76 -6.04
C PHE A 5 -10.90 1.60 -5.04
N TYR A 6 -11.43 0.45 -5.45
CA TYR A 6 -11.41 -0.74 -4.59
C TYR A 6 -9.98 -1.22 -4.33
N LEU A 7 -9.13 -1.21 -5.36
CA LEU A 7 -7.71 -1.56 -5.20
C LEU A 7 -6.98 -0.61 -4.25
N SER A 8 -7.23 0.71 -4.33
CA SER A 8 -6.58 1.67 -3.43
C SER A 8 -7.02 1.49 -1.98
N LEU A 9 -8.31 1.22 -1.76
CA LEU A 9 -8.85 0.90 -0.43
C LEU A 9 -8.21 -0.36 0.17
N VAL A 10 -8.15 -1.44 -0.61
CA VAL A 10 -7.51 -2.70 -0.18
C VAL A 10 -6.03 -2.47 0.11
N THR A 11 -5.34 -1.74 -0.75
CA THR A 11 -3.92 -1.40 -0.59
C THR A 11 -3.68 -0.60 0.69
N ALA A 12 -4.50 0.42 0.95
CA ALA A 12 -4.40 1.24 2.16
C ALA A 12 -4.68 0.42 3.43
N SER A 13 -5.70 -0.46 3.38
CA SER A 13 -6.08 -1.32 4.51
C SER A 13 -4.99 -2.33 4.83
N LEU A 14 -4.41 -2.97 3.80
CA LEU A 14 -3.29 -3.89 3.96
C LEU A 14 -2.04 -3.18 4.47
N ALA A 15 -1.71 -2.01 3.92
CA ALA A 15 -0.60 -1.20 4.40
C ALA A 15 -0.80 -0.86 5.88
N PHE A 16 -1.98 -0.38 6.27
CA PHE A 16 -2.30 -0.03 7.67
C PHE A 16 -2.24 -1.23 8.60
N MET A 17 -2.86 -2.36 8.22
CA MET A 17 -2.81 -3.58 9.03
C MET A 17 -1.39 -4.09 9.20
N LEU A 18 -0.61 -4.14 8.11
CA LEU A 18 0.77 -4.58 8.20
C LEU A 18 1.59 -3.62 9.04
N THR A 19 1.37 -2.30 8.93
CA THR A 19 2.16 -1.26 9.61
C THR A 19 1.85 -1.03 11.08
N GLU A 20 0.59 -0.85 11.40
CA GLU A 20 0.15 -0.36 12.70
C GLU A 20 -0.43 -1.47 13.58
N SER A 21 -0.77 -2.65 13.03
CA SER A 21 -1.38 -3.68 13.86
C SER A 21 -0.38 -4.30 14.84
N LYS A 22 -0.79 -4.36 16.11
CA LYS A 22 -0.01 -5.01 17.17
C LYS A 22 0.19 -6.51 16.93
N ILE A 23 -0.70 -7.13 16.17
CA ILE A 23 -0.63 -8.56 15.81
C ILE A 23 0.62 -8.86 14.98
N PHE A 24 1.01 -7.95 14.09
CA PHE A 24 2.16 -8.12 13.21
C PHE A 24 3.48 -7.55 13.77
N GLN A 25 3.49 -7.00 14.98
CA GLN A 25 4.73 -6.54 15.64
C GLN A 25 5.84 -7.59 15.74
N PRO A 26 5.60 -8.84 16.21
CA PRO A 26 6.67 -9.84 16.30
C PRO A 26 7.22 -10.22 14.92
N TRP A 27 6.35 -10.31 13.92
CA TRP A 27 6.73 -10.57 12.53
C TRP A 27 7.62 -9.45 11.95
N ARG A 28 7.25 -8.21 12.22
CA ARG A 28 7.98 -7.01 11.78
C ARG A 28 9.36 -6.92 12.42
N GLN A 29 9.49 -7.26 13.70
CA GLN A 29 10.79 -7.34 14.38
C GLN A 29 11.66 -8.49 13.84
N TRP A 30 11.07 -9.65 13.56
CA TRP A 30 11.77 -10.78 12.95
C TRP A 30 12.29 -10.44 11.54
N LEU A 31 11.47 -9.81 10.71
CA LEU A 31 11.85 -9.34 9.37
C LEU A 31 12.95 -8.29 9.42
N LYS A 32 12.91 -7.38 10.40
CA LYS A 32 13.97 -6.38 10.62
C LYS A 32 15.30 -7.01 11.01
N ALA A 33 15.27 -8.13 11.74
CA ALA A 33 16.47 -8.90 12.08
C ALA A 33 17.04 -9.67 10.87
N HIS A 34 16.18 -10.14 9.96
CA HIS A 34 16.60 -10.90 8.80
C HIS A 34 17.06 -10.04 7.62
N SER A 35 16.45 -8.86 7.41
CA SER A 35 16.89 -7.94 6.36
C SER A 35 16.54 -6.49 6.67
N ARG A 36 17.50 -5.60 6.41
CA ARG A 36 17.32 -4.15 6.59
C ARG A 36 16.27 -3.58 5.63
N PHE A 37 16.23 -4.11 4.40
CA PHE A 37 15.28 -3.70 3.35
C PHE A 37 13.82 -3.99 3.72
N PHE A 38 13.48 -5.22 4.11
CA PHE A 38 12.10 -5.51 4.52
C PHE A 38 11.76 -4.81 5.84
N GLY A 39 12.70 -4.64 6.76
CA GLY A 39 12.47 -3.86 7.99
C GLY A 39 12.01 -2.44 7.71
N GLU A 40 12.67 -1.72 6.80
CA GLU A 40 12.26 -0.37 6.37
C GLU A 40 10.95 -0.38 5.59
N LEU A 41 10.76 -1.38 4.71
CA LEU A 41 9.55 -1.50 3.91
C LEU A 41 8.31 -1.66 4.78
N PHE A 42 8.39 -2.56 5.77
CA PHE A 42 7.30 -2.77 6.71
C PHE A 42 7.11 -1.56 7.62
N SER A 43 8.18 -0.83 7.98
CA SER A 43 8.06 0.36 8.85
C SER A 43 7.28 1.52 8.22
N CYS A 44 7.19 1.60 6.89
CA CYS A 44 6.53 2.70 6.20
C CYS A 44 5.33 2.21 5.36
N GLY A 45 4.11 2.59 5.77
CA GLY A 45 2.88 2.18 5.07
C GLY A 45 2.77 2.74 3.65
N PHE A 46 3.39 3.89 3.38
CA PHE A 46 3.51 4.42 2.03
C PHE A 46 4.39 3.55 1.12
N CYS A 47 5.54 3.10 1.63
CA CYS A 47 6.45 2.23 0.89
C CYS A 47 5.77 0.88 0.62
N LEU A 48 5.20 0.25 1.65
CA LEU A 48 4.42 -0.99 1.49
C LEU A 48 3.26 -0.83 0.51
N GLY A 49 2.53 0.30 0.60
CA GLY A 49 1.44 0.62 -0.31
C GLY A 49 1.87 0.66 -1.77
N HIS A 50 3.08 1.15 -2.06
CA HIS A 50 3.62 1.17 -3.43
C HIS A 50 3.86 -0.25 -3.97
N TRP A 51 4.45 -1.12 -3.15
CA TRP A 51 4.70 -2.53 -3.52
C TRP A 51 3.39 -3.32 -3.66
N ILE A 52 2.44 -3.12 -2.75
CA ILE A 52 1.12 -3.74 -2.81
C ILE A 52 0.37 -3.26 -4.07
N ALA A 53 0.35 -1.95 -4.33
CA ALA A 53 -0.27 -1.40 -5.55
C ALA A 53 0.34 -1.97 -6.82
N LEU A 54 1.68 -2.07 -6.88
CA LEU A 54 2.39 -2.68 -8.01
C LEU A 54 1.98 -4.14 -8.19
N PHE A 55 1.95 -4.92 -7.11
CA PHE A 55 1.54 -6.32 -7.15
C PHE A 55 0.09 -6.49 -7.63
N LEU A 56 -0.85 -5.69 -7.12
CA LEU A 56 -2.24 -5.76 -7.56
C LEU A 56 -2.42 -5.32 -9.02
N VAL A 57 -1.68 -4.32 -9.50
CA VAL A 57 -1.75 -3.89 -10.91
C VAL A 57 -1.22 -4.98 -11.84
N ILE A 58 -0.15 -5.68 -11.47
CA ILE A 58 0.37 -6.83 -12.22
C ILE A 58 -0.64 -7.99 -12.24
N LEU A 59 -1.32 -8.26 -11.12
CA LEU A 59 -2.26 -9.37 -11.00
C LEU A 59 -3.57 -9.13 -11.76
N PHE A 60 -4.16 -7.94 -11.61
CA PHE A 60 -5.46 -7.61 -12.20
C PHE A 60 -5.37 -7.02 -13.61
N LYS A 61 -4.16 -6.62 -14.04
CA LYS A 61 -3.88 -5.98 -15.33
C LYS A 61 -5.01 -5.02 -15.78
N PRO A 62 -5.32 -3.97 -15.00
CA PRO A 62 -6.37 -3.03 -15.37
C PRO A 62 -5.97 -2.32 -16.67
N HIS A 63 -6.67 -2.59 -17.77
CA HIS A 63 -6.52 -1.84 -19.03
C HIS A 63 -7.38 -0.57 -18.97
N LEU A 64 -6.75 0.58 -18.76
CA LEU A 64 -7.42 1.89 -18.81
C LEU A 64 -7.19 2.60 -20.15
N PHE A 65 -6.03 2.44 -20.78
CA PHE A 65 -5.73 3.09 -22.06
C PHE A 65 -5.10 2.11 -23.09
N PRO A 66 -5.72 1.92 -24.27
CA PRO A 66 -5.21 0.99 -25.29
C PRO A 66 -3.98 1.50 -26.05
N THR A 67 -3.58 2.76 -25.88
CA THR A 67 -2.56 3.39 -26.73
C THR A 67 -1.11 3.00 -26.35
N TRP A 68 -0.80 2.83 -25.05
CA TRP A 68 0.55 2.49 -24.55
C TRP A 68 0.49 1.64 -23.27
N TRP A 69 0.56 0.30 -23.41
CA TRP A 69 0.34 -0.64 -22.30
C TRP A 69 1.27 -0.45 -21.08
N LEU A 70 2.57 -0.22 -21.30
CA LEU A 70 3.55 -0.02 -20.22
C LEU A 70 3.32 1.28 -19.44
N PHE A 71 2.97 2.36 -20.14
CA PHE A 71 2.77 3.67 -19.53
C PHE A 71 1.46 3.71 -18.73
N ASP A 72 0.43 3.01 -19.21
CA ASP A 72 -0.84 2.82 -18.51
C ASP A 72 -0.63 2.14 -17.15
N TYR A 73 0.11 1.03 -17.10
CA TYR A 73 0.39 0.34 -15.83
C TYR A 73 1.15 1.22 -14.84
N PHE A 74 2.16 1.96 -15.30
CA PHE A 74 2.94 2.84 -14.43
C PHE A 74 2.08 3.94 -13.82
N LEU A 75 1.27 4.63 -14.64
CA LEU A 75 0.37 5.68 -14.16
C LEU A 75 -0.70 5.15 -13.20
N VAL A 76 -1.27 3.97 -13.49
CA VAL A 76 -2.29 3.35 -12.64
C VAL A 76 -1.70 2.92 -11.30
N THR A 77 -0.51 2.32 -11.28
CA THR A 77 0.21 1.99 -10.03
C THR A 77 0.48 3.25 -9.22
N LEU A 78 0.98 4.32 -9.86
CA LEU A 78 1.30 5.57 -9.18
C LEU A 78 0.05 6.23 -8.58
N MET A 79 -1.06 6.27 -9.33
CA MET A 79 -2.35 6.76 -8.83
C MET A 79 -2.84 5.97 -7.61
N ILE A 80 -2.85 4.63 -7.71
CA ILE A 80 -3.31 3.76 -6.62
C ILE A 80 -2.42 3.95 -5.39
N ALA A 81 -1.10 3.98 -5.56
CA ALA A 81 -0.15 4.14 -4.47
C ALA A 81 -0.31 5.48 -3.75
N TRP A 82 -0.51 6.58 -4.48
CA TRP A 82 -0.73 7.90 -3.89
C TRP A 82 -2.05 8.00 -3.14
N VAL A 83 -3.15 7.53 -3.75
CA VAL A 83 -4.46 7.52 -3.10
C VAL A 83 -4.44 6.62 -1.85
N ALA A 84 -3.87 5.42 -1.96
CA ALA A 84 -3.75 4.50 -0.84
C ALA A 84 -2.84 5.06 0.27
N GLY A 85 -1.74 5.72 -0.09
CA GLY A 85 -0.84 6.39 0.84
C GLY A 85 -1.52 7.52 1.62
N PHE A 86 -2.31 8.33 0.93
CA PHE A 86 -3.14 9.37 1.56
C PHE A 86 -4.18 8.76 2.50
N GLN A 87 -4.88 7.70 2.06
CA GLN A 87 -5.85 6.98 2.88
C GLN A 87 -5.20 6.39 4.13
N TRP A 88 -4.02 5.79 4.00
CA TRP A 88 -3.25 5.27 5.13
C TRP A 88 -2.87 6.37 6.13
N ALA A 89 -2.34 7.50 5.66
CA ALA A 89 -1.98 8.63 6.52
C ALA A 89 -3.21 9.18 7.27
N LEU A 90 -4.36 9.25 6.59
CA LEU A 90 -5.63 9.63 7.20
C LEU A 90 -6.05 8.62 8.29
N MET A 91 -5.94 7.31 8.03
CA MET A 91 -6.26 6.30 9.04
C MET A 91 -5.33 6.37 10.25
N CYS A 92 -4.03 6.58 10.05
CA CYS A 92 -3.07 6.79 11.15
C CYS A 92 -3.40 8.04 11.97
N ALA A 93 -3.75 9.15 11.31
CA ALA A 93 -4.15 10.38 11.99
C ALA A 93 -5.43 10.17 12.82
N LEU A 94 -6.44 9.51 12.25
CA LEU A 94 -7.68 9.18 12.96
C LEU A 94 -7.44 8.25 14.14
N PHE A 95 -6.58 7.24 14.00
CA PHE A 95 -6.25 6.33 15.08
C PHE A 95 -5.52 7.03 16.24
N ASN A 96 -4.64 7.98 15.94
CA ASN A 96 -3.96 8.79 16.94
C ASN A 96 -4.92 9.77 17.66
N VAL A 97 -5.94 10.27 16.96
CA VAL A 97 -6.98 11.13 17.54
C VAL A 97 -7.98 10.33 18.39
N ALA A 98 -8.38 9.14 17.94
CA ALA A 98 -9.35 8.28 18.63
C ALA A 98 -8.74 7.42 19.75
N GLY A 99 -7.42 7.24 19.75
CA GLY A 99 -6.66 6.55 20.81
C GLY A 99 -6.25 7.44 21.99
N LYS A 100 -6.69 8.71 22.00
CA LYS A 100 -6.74 9.56 23.20
C LYS A 100 -8.04 9.32 23.95
#